data_AF-A0A537AEA4-F1
#
_entry.id   AF-A0A537AEA4-F1
#
_cell.length_a   1.000
_cell.length_b   1.000
_cell.length_c   1.000
_cell.angle_alpha   90.00
_cell.angle_beta   90.00
_cell.angle_gamma   90.00
#
_symmetry.space_group_name_H-M   'P 1'
#
loop_
_entity.id
_entity.type
_entity.pdbx_description
1 polymer ?
#
loop_
_entity_poly.entity_id
_entity_poly.type
_entity_poly.pdbx_seq_one_letter_code
_entity_poly.pdbx_strand_id
1 'polypeptide(L)'
;MAINDTAIRQFRSRAAEWTMERVAKLEREEIEQLRTNALGLGEQQVAALCEAALANCPKRRHAVPAKKGKAQRLVSRSAAFEARGVYLENARTSWGGVRKSDGVVVMGLWADAVKSRDGGCGCLLWAPNVDGSHPWSDSAPGQERLKHCRLVMAGAAAEGLLVFGERLAGHMPEEKARSVHGVDPQTVVHFKVEKRGEQYWAIWGKRTNGAPRV
;
A
#
# COMPACT_ATOMS: atom_id res chain seq x y z
N MET A 1 -23.22 -2.94 36.63
CA MET A 1 -22.64 -2.84 35.27
C MET A 1 -23.80 -2.89 34.29
N ALA A 2 -24.27 -1.73 33.83
CA ALA A 2 -25.31 -1.65 32.81
C ALA A 2 -24.62 -1.57 31.44
N ILE A 3 -24.83 -2.59 30.60
CA ILE A 3 -24.42 -2.57 29.20
C ILE A 3 -25.46 -1.70 28.48
N ASN A 4 -25.00 -0.61 27.86
CA ASN A 4 -25.83 0.40 27.20
C ASN A 4 -26.76 -0.23 26.14
N ASP A 5 -28.05 -0.30 26.47
CA ASP A 5 -29.17 -0.71 25.60
C ASP A 5 -29.24 0.06 24.27
N THR A 6 -28.61 1.23 24.20
CA THR A 6 -28.56 2.11 23.03
C THR A 6 -27.73 1.52 21.87
N ALA A 7 -26.65 0.79 22.18
CA ALA A 7 -25.79 0.19 21.15
C ALA A 7 -26.46 -1.02 20.48
N ILE A 8 -27.23 -1.79 21.25
CA ILE A 8 -27.98 -2.95 20.75
C ILE A 8 -29.13 -2.48 19.83
N ARG A 9 -29.79 -1.35 20.16
CA ARG A 9 -30.85 -0.78 19.31
C ARG A 9 -30.33 -0.19 18.00
N GLN A 10 -29.17 0.49 18.00
CA GLN A 10 -28.57 1.03 16.77
C GLN A 10 -28.03 -0.06 15.83
N PHE A 11 -27.64 -1.24 16.35
CA PHE A 11 -27.22 -2.36 15.51
C PHE A 11 -28.43 -3.11 14.92
N ARG A 12 -29.49 -3.29 15.70
CA ARG A 12 -30.74 -3.93 15.22
C ARG A 12 -31.44 -3.14 14.11
N SER A 13 -31.31 -1.82 14.06
CA SER A 13 -31.83 -1.03 12.93
C SER A 13 -31.03 -1.21 11.62
N ARG A 14 -29.80 -1.76 11.68
CA ARG A 14 -28.93 -2.01 10.52
C ARG A 14 -29.04 -3.44 9.96
N ALA A 15 -29.72 -4.35 10.64
CA ALA A 15 -30.00 -5.69 10.09
C ALA A 15 -30.93 -5.62 8.86
N ALA A 16 -31.83 -4.63 8.80
CA ALA A 16 -32.73 -4.38 7.67
C ALA A 16 -32.02 -3.84 6.41
N GLU A 17 -30.73 -3.52 6.49
CA GLU A 17 -29.95 -2.89 5.42
C GLU A 17 -29.06 -3.86 4.62
N TRP A 18 -28.97 -5.13 5.04
CA TRP A 18 -28.11 -6.13 4.41
C TRP A 18 -28.89 -6.93 3.37
N THR A 19 -28.78 -6.52 2.11
CA THR A 19 -29.34 -7.22 0.96
C THR A 19 -28.27 -8.03 0.20
N MET A 20 -28.68 -9.04 -0.56
CA MET A 20 -27.79 -9.87 -1.37
C MET A 20 -26.92 -9.03 -2.34
N GLU A 21 -27.49 -7.97 -2.91
CA GLU A 21 -26.80 -7.02 -3.79
C GLU A 21 -25.66 -6.27 -3.09
N ARG A 22 -25.82 -5.98 -1.80
CA ARG A 22 -24.82 -5.28 -1.00
C ARG A 22 -23.70 -6.23 -0.57
N VAL A 23 -24.04 -7.48 -0.26
CA VAL A 23 -23.06 -8.53 0.04
C VAL A 23 -22.24 -8.89 -1.22
N ALA A 24 -22.86 -8.92 -2.41
CA ALA A 24 -22.17 -9.20 -3.67
C ALA A 24 -21.15 -8.13 -4.10
N LYS A 25 -21.22 -6.92 -3.52
CA LYS A 25 -20.23 -5.83 -3.74
C LYS A 25 -19.00 -5.95 -2.85
N LEU A 26 -19.02 -6.84 -1.85
CA LEU A 26 -17.91 -7.06 -0.94
C LEU A 26 -16.93 -8.08 -1.52
N GLU A 27 -15.65 -7.93 -1.17
CA GLU A 27 -14.65 -8.94 -1.51
C GLU A 27 -14.87 -10.21 -0.69
N ARG A 28 -14.38 -11.35 -1.18
CA ARG A 28 -14.59 -12.66 -0.54
C ARG A 28 -14.18 -12.66 0.94
N GLU A 29 -13.06 -12.04 1.27
CA GLU A 29 -12.55 -11.92 2.63
C GLU A 29 -13.46 -11.05 3.51
N GLU A 30 -14.04 -9.98 2.94
CA GLU A 30 -15.02 -9.13 3.62
C GLU A 30 -16.35 -9.88 3.84
N ILE A 31 -16.77 -10.74 2.91
CA ILE A 31 -17.96 -11.60 3.07
C ILE A 31 -17.73 -12.66 4.16
N GLU A 32 -16.53 -13.27 4.22
CA GLU A 32 -16.15 -14.23 5.25
C GLU A 32 -16.07 -13.58 6.65
N GLN A 33 -15.54 -12.35 6.73
CA GLN A 33 -15.52 -11.57 7.97
C GLN A 33 -16.93 -11.14 8.41
N LEU A 34 -17.77 -10.69 7.47
CA LEU A 34 -19.17 -10.32 7.75
C LEU A 34 -19.96 -11.53 8.26
N ARG A 35 -19.79 -12.71 7.66
CA ARG A 35 -20.40 -13.96 8.13
C ARG A 35 -19.98 -14.30 9.56
N THR A 36 -18.68 -14.19 9.86
CA THR A 36 -18.14 -14.48 11.20
C THR A 36 -18.72 -13.54 12.24
N ASN A 37 -18.81 -12.25 11.92
CA ASN A 37 -19.41 -11.25 12.80
C ASN A 37 -20.91 -11.47 12.99
N ALA A 38 -21.64 -11.82 11.92
CA ALA A 38 -23.08 -12.10 11.98
C ALA A 38 -23.39 -13.33 12.85
N LEU A 39 -22.59 -14.40 12.74
CA LEU A 39 -22.71 -15.58 13.60
C LEU A 39 -22.42 -15.23 15.08
N GLY A 40 -21.38 -14.45 15.35
CA GLY A 40 -21.04 -14.00 16.70
C GLY A 40 -22.11 -13.10 17.34
N LEU A 41 -22.93 -12.44 16.53
CA LEU A 41 -24.03 -11.57 16.97
C LEU A 41 -25.42 -12.24 16.92
N GLY A 42 -25.50 -13.51 16.49
CA GLY A 42 -26.77 -14.24 16.37
C GLY A 42 -27.64 -13.85 15.17
N GLU A 43 -27.11 -13.08 14.22
CA GLU A 43 -27.82 -12.56 13.04
C GLU A 43 -27.81 -13.59 11.90
N GLN A 44 -28.60 -14.66 12.07
CA GLN A 44 -28.61 -15.82 11.16
C GLN A 44 -28.98 -15.47 9.70
N GLN A 45 -29.85 -14.47 9.50
CA GLN A 45 -30.27 -14.05 8.16
C GLN A 45 -29.12 -13.43 7.36
N VAL A 46 -28.28 -12.61 8.02
CA VAL A 46 -27.10 -12.00 7.39
C VAL A 46 -26.02 -13.05 7.11
N ALA A 47 -25.84 -14.02 8.02
CA ALA A 47 -24.93 -15.13 7.81
C ALA A 47 -25.33 -15.99 6.59
N ALA A 48 -26.63 -16.28 6.43
CA ALA A 48 -27.15 -17.03 5.29
C ALA A 48 -26.97 -16.28 3.96
N LEU A 49 -27.14 -14.95 3.94
CA LEU A 49 -26.85 -14.12 2.76
C LEU A 49 -25.38 -14.17 2.36
N CYS A 50 -24.47 -14.17 3.35
CA CYS A 50 -23.03 -14.30 3.10
C CYS A 50 -22.66 -15.68 2.54
N GLU A 51 -23.26 -16.75 3.06
CA GLU A 51 -23.04 -18.11 2.54
C GLU A 51 -23.51 -18.27 1.09
N ALA A 52 -24.70 -17.73 0.76
CA ALA A 52 -25.22 -17.73 -0.60
C ALA A 52 -24.33 -16.93 -1.58
N ALA A 53 -23.76 -15.81 -1.12
CA ALA A 53 -22.83 -15.01 -1.91
C ALA A 53 -21.50 -15.75 -2.14
N LEU A 54 -20.95 -16.41 -1.11
CA LEU A 54 -19.74 -17.22 -1.22
C LEU A 54 -19.90 -18.43 -2.15
N ALA A 55 -21.09 -19.03 -2.20
CA ALA A 55 -21.40 -20.14 -3.09
C ALA A 55 -21.45 -19.73 -4.58
N ASN A 56 -21.84 -18.48 -4.87
CA ASN A 56 -21.97 -17.94 -6.23
C ASN A 56 -20.71 -17.22 -6.75
N CYS A 57 -19.66 -17.04 -5.94
CA CYS A 57 -18.41 -16.47 -6.42
C CYS A 57 -17.71 -17.45 -7.39
N PRO A 58 -17.43 -17.06 -8.65
CA PRO A 58 -16.67 -17.91 -9.56
C PRO A 58 -15.29 -18.18 -8.96
N LYS A 59 -14.91 -19.46 -8.88
CA LYS A 59 -13.58 -19.91 -8.43
C LYS A 59 -12.51 -19.27 -9.31
N ARG A 60 -12.01 -18.09 -8.92
CA ARG A 60 -10.82 -17.52 -9.56
C ARG A 60 -9.65 -18.46 -9.31
N ARG A 61 -8.98 -18.85 -10.38
CA ARG A 61 -7.73 -19.59 -10.35
C ARG A 61 -6.80 -18.89 -9.37
N HIS A 62 -6.34 -19.64 -8.37
CA HIS A 62 -5.42 -19.15 -7.36
C HIS A 62 -4.23 -18.47 -8.03
N ALA A 63 -4.10 -17.16 -7.86
CA ALA A 63 -2.78 -16.56 -7.88
C ALA A 63 -1.99 -17.28 -6.77
N VAL A 64 -0.85 -17.85 -7.14
CA VAL A 64 0.00 -18.60 -6.21
C VAL A 64 0.21 -17.74 -4.96
N PRO A 65 -0.20 -18.20 -3.77
CA PRO A 65 0.01 -17.43 -2.56
C PRO A 65 1.51 -17.22 -2.40
N ALA A 66 1.95 -15.96 -2.36
CA ALA A 66 3.28 -15.65 -1.88
C ALA A 66 3.40 -16.33 -0.51
N LYS A 67 4.33 -17.29 -0.40
CA LYS A 67 4.62 -18.02 0.85
C LYS A 67 4.57 -17.01 1.99
N LYS A 68 3.75 -17.29 3.02
CA LYS A 68 3.85 -16.63 4.33
C LYS A 68 5.26 -16.87 4.86
N GLY A 69 6.21 -16.04 4.42
CA GLY A 69 7.46 -15.82 5.12
C GLY A 69 7.08 -15.37 6.53
N LYS A 70 7.78 -15.92 7.53
CA LYS A 70 7.66 -15.59 8.97
C LYS A 70 7.12 -14.18 9.14
N ALA A 71 6.04 -13.99 9.89
CA ALA A 71 5.41 -12.70 10.16
C ALA A 71 6.47 -11.63 10.50
N GLN A 72 6.99 -10.96 9.47
CA GLN A 72 7.92 -9.86 9.61
C GLN A 72 7.05 -8.76 10.17
N ARG A 73 7.33 -8.38 11.42
CA ARG A 73 6.56 -7.39 12.15
C ARG A 73 6.68 -6.08 11.38
N LEU A 74 5.68 -5.77 10.56
CA LEU A 74 5.57 -4.49 9.88
C LEU A 74 5.63 -3.39 10.95
N VAL A 75 6.51 -2.43 10.75
CA VAL A 75 6.67 -1.29 11.66
C VAL A 75 6.02 -0.05 11.05
N SER A 76 5.85 1.00 11.86
CA SER A 76 5.38 2.29 11.33
C SER A 76 6.35 2.84 10.29
N ARG A 77 5.87 3.67 9.36
CA ARG A 77 6.71 4.32 8.35
C ARG A 77 7.89 5.05 9.00
N SER A 78 7.62 5.91 9.99
CA SER A 78 8.67 6.66 10.70
C SER A 78 9.73 5.73 11.29
N ALA A 79 9.32 4.65 11.97
CA ALA A 79 10.26 3.69 12.54
C ALA A 79 11.10 2.97 11.47
N ALA A 80 10.52 2.68 10.30
CA ALA A 80 11.27 2.07 9.19
C ALA A 80 12.32 3.03 8.60
N PHE A 81 11.99 4.32 8.45
CA PHE A 81 12.97 5.32 8.01
C PHE A 81 14.08 5.53 9.04
N GLU A 82 13.73 5.59 10.32
CA GLU A 82 14.71 5.73 11.41
C GLU A 82 15.64 4.51 11.51
N ALA A 83 15.11 3.29 11.30
CA ALA A 83 15.93 2.07 11.19
C ALA A 83 16.89 2.10 9.99
N ARG A 84 16.61 2.96 9.01
CA ARG A 84 17.49 3.28 7.88
C ARG A 84 18.26 4.59 8.09
N GLY A 85 18.37 5.11 9.32
CA GLY A 85 19.15 6.32 9.62
C GLY A 85 18.60 7.60 8.99
N VAL A 86 17.31 7.61 8.60
CA VAL A 86 16.63 8.76 8.01
C VAL A 86 15.58 9.27 8.97
N TYR A 87 15.68 10.54 9.34
CA TYR A 87 14.62 11.26 10.04
C TYR A 87 13.86 12.09 9.03
N LEU A 88 12.57 11.82 8.90
CA LEU A 88 11.70 12.52 7.96
C LEU A 88 11.47 13.96 8.41
N GLU A 89 11.48 14.90 7.46
CA GLU A 89 11.21 16.32 7.73
C GLU A 89 9.80 16.50 8.31
N ASN A 90 8.81 15.81 7.73
CA ASN A 90 7.46 15.72 8.28
C ASN A 90 7.04 14.24 8.43
N ALA A 91 7.04 13.75 9.67
CA ALA A 91 6.66 12.36 9.96
C ALA A 91 5.26 11.98 9.47
N ARG A 92 4.33 12.93 9.25
CA ARG A 92 2.97 12.64 8.78
C ARG A 92 2.85 12.57 7.25
N THR A 93 3.62 13.37 6.53
CA THR A 93 3.40 13.57 5.09
C THR A 93 4.62 13.24 4.22
N SER A 94 5.84 13.27 4.75
CA SER A 94 7.07 13.00 3.98
C SER A 94 7.18 11.54 3.55
N TRP A 95 7.63 11.31 2.33
CA TRP A 95 7.76 9.97 1.73
C TRP A 95 9.17 9.59 1.38
N GLY A 96 10.13 10.46 1.68
CA GLY A 96 11.53 10.12 1.62
C GLY A 96 12.35 11.05 2.49
N GLY A 97 13.61 10.74 2.58
CA GLY A 97 14.59 11.61 3.19
C GLY A 97 16.00 11.20 2.77
N VAL A 98 16.95 12.10 3.01
CA VAL A 98 18.35 11.87 2.73
C VAL A 98 19.03 11.40 4.00
N ARG A 99 19.68 10.24 3.96
CA ARG A 99 20.46 9.71 5.08
C ARG A 99 21.72 10.56 5.24
N LYS A 100 21.88 11.15 6.43
CA LYS A 100 22.96 12.13 6.68
C LYS A 100 24.37 11.52 6.62
N SER A 101 24.51 10.22 6.87
CA SER A 101 25.83 9.56 6.95
C SER A 101 26.50 9.36 5.60
N ASP A 102 25.72 9.14 4.53
CA ASP A 102 26.23 8.71 3.21
C ASP A 102 25.52 9.42 2.03
N GLY A 103 24.54 10.28 2.29
CA GLY A 103 23.78 10.97 1.26
C GLY A 103 22.78 10.09 0.50
N VAL A 104 22.54 8.86 0.95
CA VAL A 104 21.59 7.94 0.31
C VAL A 104 20.17 8.50 0.44
N VAL A 105 19.46 8.55 -0.69
CA VAL A 105 18.05 8.92 -0.72
C VAL A 105 17.21 7.69 -0.39
N VAL A 106 16.54 7.68 0.75
CA VAL A 106 15.59 6.62 1.12
C VAL A 106 14.18 7.08 0.78
N MET A 107 13.40 6.25 0.09
CA MET A 107 12.03 6.57 -0.31
C MET A 107 11.07 5.42 0.03
N GLY A 108 9.86 5.77 0.45
CA GLY A 108 8.76 4.82 0.58
C GLY A 108 8.16 4.52 -0.80
N LEU A 109 7.98 3.24 -1.11
CA LEU A 109 7.36 2.76 -2.34
C LEU A 109 6.15 1.92 -1.95
N TRP A 110 4.97 2.24 -2.47
CA TRP A 110 3.81 1.37 -2.29
C TRP A 110 4.06 0.03 -2.95
N ALA A 111 3.92 -1.06 -2.19
CA ALA A 111 4.12 -2.41 -2.70
C ALA A 111 3.15 -2.74 -3.84
N ASP A 112 1.91 -2.25 -3.76
CA ASP A 112 0.87 -2.45 -4.79
C ASP A 112 1.10 -1.64 -6.09
N ALA A 113 1.92 -0.59 -6.02
CA ALA A 113 2.25 0.27 -7.15
C ALA A 113 3.45 -0.26 -7.95
N VAL A 114 4.12 -1.29 -7.43
CA VAL A 114 5.25 -1.94 -8.09
C VAL A 114 4.74 -2.73 -9.28
N LYS A 115 5.15 -2.31 -10.47
CA LYS A 115 4.91 -3.00 -11.73
C LYS A 115 6.10 -3.89 -12.04
N SER A 116 5.87 -5.19 -12.26
CA SER A 116 6.87 -6.07 -12.84
C SER A 116 6.87 -5.91 -14.36
N ARG A 117 8.04 -5.68 -14.96
CA ARG A 117 8.20 -5.56 -16.42
C ARG A 117 9.62 -5.96 -16.84
N ASP A 118 9.73 -6.77 -17.90
CA ASP A 118 11.00 -7.13 -18.56
C ASP A 118 12.06 -7.69 -17.59
N GLY A 119 11.63 -8.53 -16.64
CA GLY A 119 12.52 -9.15 -15.64
C GLY A 119 13.01 -8.20 -14.54
N GLY A 120 12.48 -6.97 -14.47
CA GLY A 120 12.69 -6.02 -13.38
C GLY A 120 11.39 -5.49 -12.80
N CYS A 121 11.52 -4.64 -11.79
CA CYS A 121 10.42 -3.96 -11.12
C CYS A 121 10.53 -2.46 -11.33
N GLY A 122 9.37 -1.78 -11.36
CA GLY A 122 9.33 -0.33 -11.42
C GLY A 122 8.15 0.27 -10.69
N CYS A 123 8.34 1.46 -10.13
CA CYS A 123 7.30 2.23 -9.43
C CYS A 123 7.36 3.68 -9.87
N LEU A 124 6.20 4.31 -10.12
CA LEU A 124 6.13 5.74 -10.38
C LEU A 124 6.51 6.50 -9.10
N LEU A 125 7.47 7.41 -9.20
CA LEU A 125 7.90 8.27 -8.09
C LEU A 125 7.26 9.64 -8.16
N TRP A 126 7.18 10.23 -9.35
CA TRP A 126 6.61 11.55 -9.58
C TRP A 126 6.22 11.72 -11.05
N ALA A 127 5.15 12.45 -11.32
CA ALA A 127 4.74 12.84 -12.66
C ALA A 127 4.03 14.20 -12.61
N PRO A 128 4.09 15.04 -13.65
CA PRO A 128 3.38 16.32 -13.63
C PRO A 128 1.88 16.10 -13.50
N ASN A 129 1.22 17.00 -12.77
CA ASN A 129 -0.22 17.01 -12.65
C ASN A 129 -0.85 17.68 -13.88
N VAL A 130 -1.01 16.92 -14.96
CA VAL A 130 -1.72 17.38 -16.15
C VAL A 130 -3.19 16.98 -16.03
N ASP A 131 -4.10 17.93 -16.18
CA ASP A 131 -5.56 17.73 -16.12
C ASP A 131 -6.06 16.95 -14.90
N GLY A 132 -5.38 17.11 -13.75
CA GLY A 132 -5.74 16.42 -12.50
C GLY A 132 -5.31 14.95 -12.44
N SER A 133 -4.44 14.48 -13.33
CA SER A 133 -3.94 13.09 -13.35
C SER A 133 -3.14 12.71 -12.10
N HIS A 134 -2.41 13.66 -11.52
CA HIS A 134 -1.58 13.46 -10.33
C HIS A 134 -1.64 14.66 -9.37
N PRO A 135 -2.80 14.96 -8.74
CA PRO A 135 -2.99 16.15 -7.90
C PRO A 135 -2.01 16.25 -6.73
N TRP A 136 -1.45 15.11 -6.36
CA TRP A 136 -0.48 14.97 -5.29
C TRP A 136 0.93 15.41 -5.64
N SER A 137 1.26 15.48 -6.92
CA SER A 137 2.58 15.93 -7.38
C SER A 137 2.85 17.39 -7.04
N ASP A 138 1.80 18.20 -6.93
CA ASP A 138 1.87 19.63 -6.60
C ASP A 138 1.86 19.90 -5.09
N SER A 139 1.53 18.88 -4.29
CA SER A 139 1.58 18.97 -2.82
C SER A 139 3.03 19.11 -2.32
N ALA A 140 3.21 19.63 -1.10
CA ALA A 140 4.51 19.67 -0.45
C ALA A 140 5.26 18.32 -0.44
N PRO A 141 4.63 17.18 -0.06
CA PRO A 141 5.30 15.87 -0.14
C PRO A 141 5.53 15.39 -1.59
N GLY A 142 4.71 15.81 -2.56
CA GLY A 142 4.97 15.58 -3.99
C GLY A 142 6.25 16.29 -4.46
N GLN A 143 6.42 17.55 -4.08
CA GLN A 143 7.60 18.36 -4.41
C GLN A 143 8.85 17.87 -3.68
N GLU A 144 8.73 17.43 -2.42
CA GLU A 144 9.80 16.72 -1.69
C GLU A 144 10.26 15.48 -2.48
N ARG A 145 9.31 14.67 -2.93
CA ARG A 145 9.59 13.46 -3.73
C ARG A 145 10.29 13.79 -5.05
N LEU A 146 9.91 14.87 -5.72
CA LEU A 146 10.60 15.37 -6.92
C LEU A 146 12.04 15.81 -6.62
N LYS A 147 12.28 16.53 -5.51
CA LYS A 147 13.64 16.91 -5.08
C LYS A 147 14.51 15.67 -4.85
N HIS A 148 13.99 14.65 -4.17
CA HIS A 148 14.67 13.37 -4.00
C HIS A 148 14.98 12.68 -5.33
N CYS A 149 14.05 12.66 -6.28
CA CYS A 149 14.30 12.12 -7.63
C CYS A 149 15.46 12.85 -8.33
N ARG A 150 15.52 14.17 -8.22
CA ARG A 150 16.60 14.99 -8.80
C ARG A 150 17.96 14.70 -8.16
N LEU A 151 18.01 14.48 -6.85
CA LEU A 151 19.25 14.09 -6.16
C LEU A 151 19.78 12.74 -6.66
N VAL A 152 18.89 11.75 -6.82
CA VAL A 152 19.28 10.44 -7.36
C VAL A 152 19.74 10.54 -8.81
N MET A 153 19.05 11.35 -9.63
CA MET A 153 19.49 11.63 -11.01
C MET A 153 20.85 12.34 -11.08
N ALA A 154 21.19 13.14 -10.07
CA ALA A 154 22.50 13.81 -9.95
C ALA A 154 23.62 12.88 -9.45
N GLY A 155 23.32 11.62 -9.12
CA GLY A 155 24.31 10.61 -8.75
C GLY A 155 24.21 10.10 -7.32
N ALA A 156 23.24 10.56 -6.51
CA ALA A 156 23.00 9.97 -5.19
C ALA A 156 22.50 8.52 -5.32
N ALA A 157 22.95 7.65 -4.43
CA ALA A 157 22.39 6.30 -4.31
C ALA A 157 20.96 6.35 -3.72
N ALA A 158 20.14 5.34 -4.05
CA ALA A 158 18.75 5.30 -3.63
C ALA A 158 18.29 3.95 -3.10
N GLU A 159 17.55 3.99 -2.00
CA GLU A 159 16.94 2.85 -1.33
C GLU A 159 15.43 3.01 -1.23
N GLY A 160 14.70 1.93 -1.47
CA GLY A 160 13.25 1.86 -1.42
C GLY A 160 12.77 0.99 -0.26
N LEU A 161 11.87 1.53 0.55
CA LEU A 161 11.14 0.80 1.58
C LEU A 161 9.76 0.44 1.07
N LEU A 162 9.40 -0.84 1.09
CA LEU A 162 8.08 -1.29 0.64
C LEU A 162 7.03 -1.03 1.72
N VAL A 163 6.06 -0.19 1.38
CA VAL A 163 4.92 0.18 2.23
C VAL A 163 3.72 -0.69 1.83
N PHE A 164 3.16 -1.40 2.81
CA PHE A 164 1.97 -2.23 2.65
C PHE A 164 0.76 -1.54 3.29
N GLY A 165 -0.37 -1.53 2.60
CA GLY A 165 -1.59 -0.85 3.02
C GLY A 165 -2.63 -0.81 1.92
N GLU A 166 -3.81 -0.28 2.24
CA GLU A 166 -4.88 -0.02 1.29
C GLU A 166 -4.86 1.45 0.85
N ARG A 167 -4.71 1.66 -0.46
CA ARG A 167 -4.78 3.00 -1.04
C ARG A 167 -6.22 3.47 -1.14
N LEU A 168 -6.44 4.75 -0.90
CA LEU A 168 -7.66 5.39 -1.37
C LEU A 168 -7.50 5.64 -2.88
N ALA A 169 -8.42 5.10 -3.66
CA ALA A 169 -8.40 5.21 -5.11
C ALA A 169 -8.24 6.69 -5.54
N GLY A 170 -7.29 6.95 -6.44
CA GLY A 170 -7.01 8.30 -6.94
C GLY A 170 -6.08 9.16 -6.08
N HIS A 171 -5.58 8.67 -4.93
CA HIS A 171 -4.73 9.46 -4.04
C HIS A 171 -3.38 8.79 -3.74
N MET A 172 -2.30 9.55 -3.98
CA MET A 172 -1.04 9.52 -3.24
C MET A 172 -0.87 10.93 -2.62
N PRO A 173 0.05 11.20 -1.68
CA PRO A 173 0.80 10.28 -0.82
C PRO A 173 -0.08 9.67 0.29
N GLU A 174 0.51 8.92 1.23
CA GLU A 174 -0.14 8.21 2.38
C GLU A 174 -1.20 8.98 3.15
N GLU A 175 -1.15 10.31 3.13
CA GLU A 175 -2.04 11.16 3.92
C GLU A 175 -3.53 10.90 3.62
N LYS A 176 -3.81 10.20 2.51
CA LYS A 176 -5.14 9.77 2.10
C LYS A 176 -5.30 8.25 2.03
N ALA A 177 -4.41 7.42 2.57
CA ALA A 177 -4.57 5.96 2.56
C ALA A 177 -5.78 5.52 3.40
N ARG A 178 -6.50 4.48 2.96
CA ARG A 178 -7.61 3.88 3.73
C ARG A 178 -7.06 3.14 4.95
N SER A 179 -5.92 2.47 4.80
CA SER A 179 -5.14 1.90 5.90
C SER A 179 -3.67 1.74 5.51
N VAL A 180 -2.77 1.81 6.49
CA VAL A 180 -1.35 1.46 6.34
C VAL A 180 -1.10 0.28 7.27
N HIS A 181 -0.81 -0.89 6.69
CA HIS A 181 -0.50 -2.11 7.47
C HIS A 181 0.92 -2.05 8.02
N GLY A 182 1.81 -1.31 7.36
CA GLY A 182 3.14 -0.95 7.83
C GLY A 182 4.22 -1.21 6.78
N VAL A 183 5.47 -1.07 7.22
CA VAL A 183 6.65 -1.17 6.36
C VAL A 183 7.52 -2.32 6.85
N ASP A 184 8.06 -3.11 5.92
CA ASP A 184 9.12 -4.06 6.26
C ASP A 184 10.47 -3.32 6.26
N PRO A 185 11.12 -3.16 7.43
CA PRO A 185 12.38 -2.42 7.52
C PRO A 185 13.57 -3.21 6.97
N GLN A 186 13.43 -4.53 6.74
CA GLN A 186 14.51 -5.41 6.27
C GLN A 186 14.52 -5.56 4.75
N THR A 187 13.36 -5.50 4.11
CA THR A 187 13.26 -5.58 2.65
C THR A 187 13.50 -4.21 2.02
N VAL A 188 14.78 -3.93 1.76
CA VAL A 188 15.23 -2.71 1.09
C VAL A 188 15.54 -3.00 -0.37
N VAL A 189 14.90 -2.26 -1.28
CA VAL A 189 15.20 -2.34 -2.71
C VAL A 189 16.17 -1.23 -3.10
N HIS A 190 17.28 -1.58 -3.75
CA HIS A 190 18.17 -0.59 -4.34
C HIS A 190 17.67 -0.27 -5.75
N PHE A 191 17.29 0.98 -5.99
CA PHE A 191 16.71 1.38 -7.28
C PHE A 191 17.49 2.52 -7.92
N LYS A 192 17.33 2.64 -9.24
CA LYS A 192 17.74 3.82 -10.01
C LYS A 192 16.52 4.63 -10.36
N VAL A 193 16.69 5.94 -10.49
CA VAL A 193 15.64 6.80 -11.04
C VAL A 193 15.83 6.91 -12.55
N GLU A 194 14.77 6.69 -13.31
CA GLU A 194 14.72 6.87 -14.75
C GLU A 194 13.70 7.96 -15.07
N LYS A 195 14.10 8.99 -15.83
CA LYS A 195 13.18 10.00 -16.37
C LYS A 195 12.60 9.51 -17.71
N ARG A 196 11.28 9.36 -17.79
CA ARG A 196 10.52 8.96 -19.00
C ARG A 196 9.55 10.07 -19.38
N GLY A 197 9.90 10.86 -20.39
CA GLY A 197 9.22 12.14 -20.61
C GLY A 197 9.36 12.99 -19.34
N GLU A 198 8.26 13.49 -18.79
CA GLU A 198 8.26 14.27 -17.54
C GLU A 198 8.02 13.42 -16.27
N GLN A 199 7.95 12.09 -16.41
CA GLN A 199 7.73 11.18 -15.29
C GLN A 199 9.05 10.64 -14.74
N TYR A 200 9.12 10.48 -13.42
CA TYR A 200 10.24 9.85 -12.72
C TYR A 200 9.81 8.49 -12.21
N TRP A 201 10.59 7.47 -12.53
CA TRP A 201 10.32 6.08 -12.19
C TRP A 201 11.49 5.50 -11.38
N ALA A 202 11.19 4.83 -10.28
CA ALA A 202 12.13 3.92 -9.63
C ALA A 202 12.17 2.63 -10.43
N ILE A 203 13.34 2.16 -10.80
CA ILE A 203 13.56 0.91 -11.53
C ILE A 203 14.63 0.09 -10.82
N TRP A 204 14.35 -1.18 -10.56
CA TRP A 204 15.28 -2.12 -9.93
C TRP A 204 15.08 -3.53 -10.48
N GLY A 205 15.97 -4.45 -10.13
CA GLY A 205 15.84 -5.87 -10.46
C GLY A 205 16.05 -6.24 -11.94
N LYS A 206 16.18 -5.26 -12.86
CA LYS A 206 16.61 -5.56 -14.24
C LYS A 206 17.98 -6.23 -14.17
N ARG A 207 18.06 -7.48 -14.63
CA ARG A 207 19.35 -8.14 -14.84
C ARG A 207 20.12 -7.32 -15.87
N THR A 208 21.26 -6.78 -15.47
CA THR A 208 22.27 -6.35 -16.44
C THR A 208 22.74 -7.60 -17.15
N ASN A 209 22.39 -7.77 -18.43
CA ASN A 209 22.97 -8.79 -19.32
C ASN A 209 24.46 -8.49 -19.53
N GLY A 210 25.28 -8.72 -18.50
CA GLY A 210 26.69 -8.35 -18.51
C GLY A 210 27.52 -8.84 -17.32
N ALA A 211 27.03 -9.82 -16.54
CA ALA A 211 27.89 -10.56 -15.64
C ALA A 211 28.33 -11.86 -16.35
N PRO A 212 29.62 -12.06 -16.63
CA PRO A 212 30.09 -13.32 -17.19
C PRO A 212 29.83 -14.44 -16.16
N ARG A 213 29.30 -15.56 -16.65
CA ARG A 213 29.23 -16.79 -15.87
C ARG A 213 30.66 -17.29 -15.65
N VAL A 214 31.04 -17.47 -14.40
CA VAL A 214 32.15 -18.35 -14.00
C VAL A 214 31.58 -19.75 -13.80
#